data_AF-A0A3Q2CC67-F1
#
_entry.id   AF-A0A3Q2CC67-F1
#
_cell.length_a   1.000
_cell.length_b   1.000
_cell.length_c   1.000
_cell.angle_alpha   90.00
_cell.angle_beta   90.00
_cell.angle_gamma   90.00
#
_symmetry.space_group_name_H-M   'P 1'
#
loop_
_entity.id
_entity.type
_entity.pdbx_description
1 polymer ?
#
loop_
_entity_poly.entity_id
_entity_poly.type
_entity_poly.pdbx_seq_one_letter_code
_entity_poly.pdbx_strand_id
1 'polypeptide(L)'
;MVEKQHSLMELGVQPHSSTQMEGSSSEPNLHQLPLLCLEQEDMSDFITVQVQNEEGMFKEVMVEIECSKLKKPFLGGYRHRLTGVEYHHASVQTLPKRRPDRGVPVCIQSTQTVDLRSTLQQCPVDASTQMTGIGCYVSCLRDKLIIPGKYTTAAEYHGRRLEAVICLQSHVRRWLAQEKVEQMRKERLRRLAWFQLQEKNHKEEQLRRRLNPQSRQDYDLLYSALEKWRAEAEQQIKSTLRGAERKVALCSLLETETQLIAAIGRHHIGTAASNHDRMIKDFLSQCSAPHQWRSAGGHLLQMDTPHDIRARELSELYQELSLFNADRQHRRDLLQKIRNTVEEHKCPLVREIIDLIDREMDLMRRNVKERNLEGLRKRICTLFLQYIKTPAFNPKVAKLLKVHKKPSELRQDMVFCLSCRRYLCSADFGSGGGGRRTGRCQNCTSLQNAAGSRHEDSAYRNILRKLRADEARLKAEGSLPFLLQVEDIRYLTEKVWGSRSALSGSEDVFSLVFARWQRQKDWSPWNCILLSKDESSLHWQIEDIHQVQSIRPAPALRLSLHGV
;
A
#
# COMPACT_ATOMS: atom_id res chain seq x y z
N MET A 1 34.30 -40.49 15.90
CA MET A 1 33.99 -41.10 17.21
C MET A 1 34.69 -40.25 18.25
N VAL A 2 33.96 -39.48 19.06
CA VAL A 2 34.57 -38.72 20.15
C VAL A 2 34.59 -39.66 21.35
N GLU A 3 35.74 -40.27 21.60
CA GLU A 3 35.97 -41.06 22.81
C GLU A 3 35.92 -40.15 24.05
N LYS A 4 35.50 -40.76 25.15
CA LYS A 4 35.15 -40.10 26.42
C LYS A 4 36.30 -39.24 26.96
N GLN A 5 35.95 -38.08 27.51
CA GLN A 5 36.88 -37.21 28.22
C GLN A 5 37.37 -37.92 29.49
N HIS A 6 38.61 -38.40 29.47
CA HIS A 6 39.31 -38.90 30.65
C HIS A 6 40.10 -37.77 31.30
N SER A 7 40.10 -37.69 32.63
CA SER A 7 40.86 -36.69 33.37
C SER A 7 42.35 -37.02 33.38
N LEU A 8 43.24 -36.01 33.32
CA LEU A 8 44.69 -36.23 33.30
C LEU A 8 45.23 -36.97 34.54
N MET A 9 44.50 -36.93 35.66
CA MET A 9 44.83 -37.72 36.85
C MET A 9 44.59 -39.22 36.64
N GLU A 10 43.57 -39.61 35.86
CA GLU A 10 43.32 -41.03 35.50
C GLU A 10 44.43 -41.62 34.63
N LEU A 11 45.16 -40.77 33.90
CA LEU A 11 46.34 -41.14 33.11
C LEU A 11 47.64 -41.13 33.94
N GLY A 12 47.55 -40.97 35.27
CA GLY A 12 48.68 -41.09 36.19
C GLY A 12 49.52 -39.82 36.38
N VAL A 13 49.08 -38.66 35.87
CA VAL A 13 49.81 -37.38 36.04
C VAL A 13 49.52 -36.78 37.42
N GLN A 14 50.55 -36.55 38.22
CA GLN A 14 50.40 -35.95 39.55
C GLN A 14 50.30 -34.41 39.49
N PRO A 15 49.58 -33.78 40.44
CA PRO A 15 49.58 -32.32 40.55
C PRO A 15 51.01 -31.81 40.78
N HIS A 16 51.45 -30.86 39.96
CA HIS A 16 52.79 -30.23 39.98
C HIS A 16 53.93 -31.00 39.31
N SER A 17 53.68 -32.12 38.63
CA SER A 17 54.70 -32.72 37.73
C SER A 17 54.69 -32.05 36.35
N SER A 18 55.86 -31.86 35.75
CA SER A 18 55.99 -31.43 34.37
C SER A 18 55.73 -32.60 33.42
N THR A 19 54.71 -32.50 32.59
CA THR A 19 54.38 -33.51 31.58
C THR A 19 54.82 -33.03 30.20
N GLN A 20 55.47 -33.89 29.43
CA GLN A 20 55.82 -33.61 28.04
C GLN A 20 54.83 -34.33 27.12
N MET A 21 54.11 -33.57 26.30
CA MET A 21 53.25 -34.11 25.25
C MET A 21 53.91 -33.86 23.91
N GLU A 22 53.98 -34.91 23.10
CA GLU A 22 54.46 -34.82 21.72
C GLU A 22 53.27 -35.05 20.79
N GLY A 23 52.97 -34.06 19.96
CA GLY A 23 51.85 -34.09 19.03
C GLY A 23 52.35 -34.11 17.60
N SER A 24 52.03 -35.17 16.86
CA SER A 24 52.25 -35.25 15.41
C SER A 24 50.93 -35.08 14.68
N SER A 25 50.90 -34.26 13.63
CA SER A 25 49.73 -34.19 12.73
C SER A 25 49.63 -35.46 11.90
N SER A 26 48.43 -36.03 11.81
CA SER A 26 48.13 -37.16 10.92
C SER A 26 48.19 -36.77 9.44
N GLU A 27 48.03 -35.47 9.13
CA GLU A 27 48.20 -34.92 7.78
C GLU A 27 49.22 -33.76 7.79
N PRO A 28 50.51 -34.05 7.62
CA PRO A 28 51.59 -33.07 7.79
C PRO A 28 51.66 -31.99 6.71
N ASN A 29 50.99 -32.19 5.56
CA ASN A 29 51.09 -31.27 4.41
C ASN A 29 50.10 -30.10 4.45
N LEU A 30 49.00 -30.22 5.20
CA LEU A 30 47.97 -29.18 5.31
C LEU A 30 48.16 -28.30 6.56
N HIS A 31 48.72 -28.87 7.63
CA HIS A 31 48.95 -28.16 8.89
C HIS A 31 50.37 -28.44 9.40
N GLN A 32 51.33 -27.64 8.92
CA GLN A 32 52.70 -27.68 9.40
C GLN A 32 52.78 -27.01 10.77
N LEU A 33 53.24 -27.75 11.79
CA LEU A 33 53.57 -27.17 13.08
C LEU A 33 54.95 -26.48 12.97
N PRO A 34 55.14 -25.28 13.55
CA PRO A 34 56.41 -24.56 13.46
C PRO A 34 57.53 -25.34 14.16
N LEU A 35 58.63 -25.58 13.44
CA LEU A 35 59.86 -26.13 14.01
C LEU A 35 60.54 -25.09 14.91
N LEU A 36 60.73 -25.42 16.18
CA LEU A 36 61.65 -24.69 17.04
C LEU A 36 63.06 -25.27 16.82
N CYS A 37 63.92 -24.51 16.14
CA CYS A 37 65.36 -24.82 16.08
C CYS A 37 66.11 -24.02 17.14
N LEU A 38 66.91 -24.75 17.93
CA LEU A 38 67.84 -24.26 18.94
C LEU A 38 69.08 -23.59 18.31
N GLU A 39 69.52 -22.51 18.97
CA GLU A 39 70.84 -21.84 19.12
C GLU A 39 71.99 -22.25 18.14
N GLN A 40 72.79 -21.36 17.52
CA GLN A 40 73.64 -20.31 18.11
C GLN A 40 74.06 -19.18 17.12
N GLU A 41 74.63 -18.13 17.70
CA GLU A 41 75.84 -17.31 17.37
C GLU A 41 75.63 -15.78 17.44
N ASP A 42 76.55 -15.15 18.19
CA ASP A 42 76.46 -13.92 18.97
C ASP A 42 76.35 -12.63 18.13
N MET A 43 75.27 -11.89 18.33
CA MET A 43 75.18 -10.45 18.04
C MET A 43 74.48 -9.77 19.22
N SER A 44 74.99 -8.62 19.65
CA SER A 44 74.46 -7.88 20.80
C SER A 44 73.01 -7.45 20.55
N ASP A 45 72.07 -7.84 21.41
CA ASP A 45 70.64 -7.50 21.28
C ASP A 45 70.37 -5.98 21.41
N PHE A 46 71.36 -5.18 21.80
CA PHE A 46 71.23 -3.74 21.98
C PHE A 46 72.42 -3.01 21.36
N ILE A 47 72.12 -1.99 20.55
CA ILE A 47 73.12 -1.00 20.10
C ILE A 47 72.73 0.36 20.67
N THR A 48 73.71 1.06 21.24
CA THR A 48 73.58 2.47 21.60
C THR A 48 73.85 3.33 20.37
N VAL A 49 72.80 4.02 19.90
CA VAL A 49 72.89 4.93 18.75
C VAL A 49 72.80 6.36 19.27
N GLN A 50 73.73 7.22 18.87
CA GLN A 50 73.64 8.66 19.14
C GLN A 50 72.67 9.29 18.14
N VAL A 51 71.53 9.74 18.62
CA VAL A 51 70.50 10.41 17.83
C VAL A 51 70.51 11.89 18.19
N GLN A 52 70.61 12.76 17.18
CA GLN A 52 70.54 14.20 17.38
C GLN A 52 69.08 14.62 17.52
N ASN A 53 68.73 15.25 18.64
CA ASN A 53 67.40 15.85 18.80
C ASN A 53 67.30 17.16 18.02
N GLU A 54 66.09 17.68 17.83
CA GLU A 54 65.81 18.89 17.01
C GLU A 54 66.54 20.17 17.49
N GLU A 55 67.09 20.19 18.72
CA GLU A 55 67.88 21.30 19.29
C GLU A 55 69.41 21.10 19.16
N GLY A 56 69.86 20.10 18.40
CA GLY A 56 71.27 19.92 18.04
C GLY A 56 72.12 19.13 19.05
N MET A 57 71.57 18.76 20.21
CA MET A 57 72.22 17.94 21.24
C MET A 57 72.11 16.44 20.90
N PHE A 58 73.21 15.69 21.02
CA PHE A 58 73.25 14.24 20.79
C PHE A 58 72.76 13.49 22.04
N LYS A 59 71.77 12.62 21.86
CA LYS A 59 71.23 11.73 22.90
C LYS A 59 71.52 10.28 22.54
N GLU A 60 72.12 9.53 23.46
CA GLU A 60 72.33 8.09 23.30
C GLU A 60 71.00 7.37 23.56
N VAL A 61 70.50 6.68 22.55
CA VAL A 61 69.29 5.86 22.61
C VAL A 61 69.70 4.40 22.46
N MET A 62 69.35 3.58 23.46
CA MET A 62 69.46 2.13 23.35
C MET A 62 68.36 1.63 22.42
N VAL A 63 68.77 1.02 21.31
CA VAL A 63 67.87 0.40 20.34
C VAL A 63 68.04 -1.11 20.45
N GLU A 64 66.93 -1.79 20.73
CA GLU A 64 66.85 -3.25 20.73
C GLU A 64 66.84 -3.77 19.29
N ILE A 65 67.73 -4.73 18.99
CA ILE A 65 67.91 -5.33 17.68
C ILE A 65 67.22 -6.68 17.67
N GLU A 66 66.09 -6.76 16.98
CA GLU A 66 65.39 -8.02 16.80
C GLU A 66 65.99 -8.81 15.62
N CYS A 67 66.97 -9.67 15.90
CA CYS A 67 67.60 -10.56 14.92
C CYS A 67 66.70 -11.75 14.55
N SER A 68 65.65 -11.50 13.76
CA SER A 68 64.81 -12.59 13.24
C SER A 68 65.56 -13.42 12.18
N LYS A 69 65.91 -14.68 12.48
CA LYS A 69 66.52 -15.64 11.53
C LYS A 69 65.55 -16.12 10.43
N LEU A 70 64.31 -15.65 10.45
CA LEU A 70 63.28 -16.00 9.47
C LEU A 70 63.46 -15.14 8.21
N LYS A 71 63.72 -15.78 7.06
CA LYS A 71 63.67 -15.08 5.77
C LYS A 71 62.27 -14.52 5.56
N LYS A 72 62.16 -13.19 5.47
CA LYS A 72 60.87 -12.53 5.19
C LYS A 72 60.32 -13.07 3.87
N PRO A 73 59.09 -13.61 3.84
CA PRO A 73 58.49 -14.07 2.60
C PRO A 73 58.31 -12.89 1.64
N PHE A 74 58.57 -13.09 0.35
CA PHE A 74 58.42 -12.06 -0.67
C PHE A 74 56.94 -11.82 -0.97
N LEU A 75 56.33 -10.88 -0.25
CA LEU A 75 54.92 -10.50 -0.39
C LEU A 75 54.70 -9.30 -1.34
N GLY A 76 55.75 -8.91 -2.10
CA GLY A 76 55.72 -7.82 -3.07
C GLY A 76 56.94 -6.90 -2.97
N GLY A 77 57.39 -6.39 -4.11
CA GLY A 77 58.59 -5.57 -4.23
C GLY A 77 59.28 -5.71 -5.59
N TYR A 78 60.56 -5.36 -5.65
CA TYR A 78 61.38 -5.49 -6.86
C TYR A 78 62.59 -6.38 -6.59
N ARG A 79 62.95 -7.22 -7.57
CA ARG A 79 64.16 -8.06 -7.51
C ARG A 79 65.19 -7.56 -8.51
N HIS A 80 66.39 -7.26 -8.04
CA HIS A 80 67.47 -6.83 -8.91
C HIS A 80 67.96 -8.02 -9.76
N ARG A 81 67.95 -7.87 -11.10
CA ARG A 81 68.15 -9.01 -12.03
C ARG A 81 69.53 -9.63 -11.97
N LEU A 82 70.58 -8.84 -11.71
CA LEU A 82 71.97 -9.31 -11.76
C LEU A 82 72.49 -9.81 -10.41
N THR A 83 72.12 -9.13 -9.32
CA THR A 83 72.58 -9.49 -7.96
C THR A 83 71.57 -10.38 -7.22
N GLY A 84 70.35 -10.50 -7.74
CA GLY A 84 69.29 -11.32 -7.15
C GLY A 84 68.68 -10.77 -5.86
N VAL A 85 69.14 -9.61 -5.37
CA VAL A 85 68.69 -8.97 -4.12
C VAL A 85 67.23 -8.53 -4.24
N GLU A 86 66.44 -8.86 -3.23
CA GLU A 86 65.00 -8.57 -3.14
C GLU A 86 64.77 -7.31 -2.30
N TYR A 87 64.10 -6.30 -2.88
CA TYR A 87 63.68 -5.08 -2.21
C TYR A 87 62.17 -5.16 -1.92
N HIS A 88 61.79 -5.30 -0.65
CA HIS A 88 60.39 -5.38 -0.23
C HIS A 88 59.73 -4.00 -0.15
N HIS A 89 58.42 -3.91 -0.43
CA HIS A 89 57.67 -2.66 -0.22
C HIS A 89 57.63 -2.23 1.25
N ALA A 90 57.63 -0.91 1.51
CA ALA A 90 57.67 -0.34 2.86
C ALA A 90 56.53 -0.83 3.78
N SER A 91 55.35 -1.10 3.21
CA SER A 91 54.19 -1.64 3.95
C SER A 91 54.40 -3.05 4.52
N VAL A 92 55.38 -3.80 4.01
CA VAL A 92 55.73 -5.16 4.44
C VAL A 92 56.92 -5.16 5.41
N GLN A 93 57.63 -4.03 5.53
CA GLN A 93 58.86 -3.94 6.32
C GLN A 93 58.59 -3.80 7.82
N THR A 94 57.51 -3.11 8.21
CA THR A 94 57.10 -2.89 9.60
C THR A 94 55.71 -3.45 9.88
N LEU A 95 55.49 -4.05 11.05
CA LEU A 95 54.15 -4.45 11.49
C LEU A 95 53.24 -3.20 11.59
N PRO A 96 52.04 -3.21 10.99
CA PRO A 96 51.13 -2.07 11.08
C PRO A 96 50.70 -1.86 12.54
N LYS A 97 50.64 -0.60 12.98
CA LYS A 97 50.11 -0.27 14.32
C LYS A 97 48.71 -0.86 14.48
N ARG A 98 48.52 -1.70 15.50
CA ARG A 98 47.19 -2.25 15.83
C ARG A 98 46.24 -1.08 16.09
N ARG A 99 45.13 -1.04 15.35
CA ARG A 99 44.07 -0.06 15.61
C ARG A 99 43.42 -0.41 16.95
N PRO A 100 43.10 0.58 17.80
CA PRO A 100 42.41 0.31 19.06
C PRO A 100 41.05 -0.35 18.77
N ASP A 101 40.78 -1.43 19.50
CA ASP A 101 39.54 -2.19 19.34
C ASP A 101 38.36 -1.31 19.76
N ARG A 102 37.36 -1.19 18.88
CA ARG A 102 36.18 -0.34 19.10
C ARG A 102 35.07 -1.05 19.88
N GLY A 103 35.26 -2.32 20.27
CA GLY A 103 34.31 -3.07 21.09
C GLY A 103 32.99 -3.40 20.38
N VAL A 104 32.89 -3.18 19.07
CA VAL A 104 31.72 -3.51 18.25
C VAL A 104 32.17 -4.49 17.18
N PRO A 105 31.51 -5.66 17.03
CA PRO A 105 31.82 -6.60 15.96
C PRO A 105 31.45 -5.96 14.61
N VAL A 106 32.46 -5.54 13.85
CA VAL A 106 32.27 -5.03 12.49
C VAL A 106 32.30 -6.22 11.53
N CYS A 107 31.14 -6.86 11.32
CA CYS A 107 31.00 -7.86 10.27
C CYS A 107 30.90 -7.17 8.90
N ILE A 108 31.99 -7.18 8.12
CA ILE A 108 31.97 -6.78 6.71
C ILE A 108 32.00 -8.06 5.89
N GLN A 109 30.82 -8.56 5.50
CA GLN A 109 30.73 -9.62 4.50
C GLN A 109 30.24 -9.01 3.20
N SER A 110 31.11 -8.22 2.56
CA SER A 110 30.86 -7.69 1.22
C SER A 110 31.46 -8.66 0.20
N THR A 111 30.76 -9.75 -0.11
CA THR A 111 31.06 -10.57 -1.29
C THR A 111 30.18 -10.08 -2.44
N GLN A 112 30.80 -9.45 -3.43
CA GLN A 112 30.11 -9.04 -4.65
C GLN A 112 29.90 -10.29 -5.51
N THR A 113 28.64 -10.66 -5.77
CA THR A 113 28.31 -11.69 -6.75
C THR A 113 28.55 -11.13 -8.15
N VAL A 114 29.58 -11.60 -8.83
CA VAL A 114 29.93 -11.21 -10.20
C VAL A 114 29.81 -12.42 -11.11
N ASP A 115 29.22 -12.22 -12.29
CA ASP A 115 29.21 -13.22 -13.36
C ASP A 115 30.61 -13.32 -13.99
N LEU A 116 31.37 -14.34 -13.59
CA LEU A 116 32.67 -14.64 -14.19
C LEU A 116 32.46 -15.24 -15.59
N ARG A 117 33.03 -14.62 -16.62
CA ARG A 117 33.07 -15.16 -17.98
C ARG A 117 34.52 -15.44 -18.36
N SER A 118 34.81 -16.66 -18.83
CA SER A 118 36.11 -17.02 -19.37
C SER A 118 36.21 -16.64 -20.85
N THR A 119 37.32 -16.00 -21.22
CA THR A 119 37.64 -15.68 -22.61
C THR A 119 38.93 -16.39 -23.00
N LEU A 120 38.92 -17.09 -24.14
CA LEU A 120 40.11 -17.76 -24.66
C LEU A 120 40.91 -16.79 -25.55
N GLN A 121 42.23 -16.80 -25.40
CA GLN A 121 43.18 -16.08 -26.25
C GLN A 121 44.09 -17.11 -26.94
N GLN A 122 44.21 -17.03 -28.25
CA GLN A 122 45.08 -17.91 -29.04
C GLN A 122 46.37 -17.17 -29.42
N CYS A 123 47.52 -17.78 -29.16
CA CYS A 123 48.83 -17.28 -29.61
C CYS A 123 49.08 -17.68 -31.08
N PRO A 124 49.79 -16.86 -31.88
CA PRO A 124 50.20 -17.25 -33.22
C PRO A 124 51.10 -18.49 -33.17
N VAL A 125 50.90 -19.40 -34.12
CA VAL A 125 51.71 -20.61 -34.28
C VAL A 125 52.36 -20.55 -35.65
N ASP A 126 53.69 -20.52 -35.67
CA ASP A 126 54.45 -20.48 -36.91
C ASP A 126 54.72 -21.90 -37.42
N ALA A 127 54.55 -22.09 -38.73
CA ALA A 127 54.92 -23.30 -39.44
C ALA A 127 55.81 -22.93 -40.62
N SER A 128 56.92 -23.64 -40.80
CA SER A 128 57.84 -23.45 -41.92
C SER A 128 57.87 -24.70 -42.79
N THR A 129 58.00 -24.49 -44.10
CA THR A 129 58.13 -25.55 -45.09
C THR A 129 59.37 -25.30 -45.93
N GLN A 130 60.19 -26.33 -46.12
CA GLN A 130 61.42 -26.28 -46.95
C GLN A 130 61.20 -27.16 -48.19
N MET A 131 61.42 -26.62 -49.39
CA MET A 131 61.32 -27.40 -50.63
C MET A 131 62.56 -28.27 -50.82
N THR A 132 62.39 -29.47 -51.38
CA THR A 132 63.50 -30.35 -51.76
C THR A 132 64.14 -29.83 -53.06
N GLY A 133 65.45 -29.56 -53.01
CA GLY A 133 66.22 -29.02 -54.14
C GLY A 133 67.62 -29.62 -54.19
N ILE A 134 68.29 -29.53 -55.35
CA ILE A 134 69.65 -30.04 -55.51
C ILE A 134 70.58 -29.27 -54.56
N GLY A 135 71.18 -29.96 -53.59
CA GLY A 135 72.03 -29.38 -52.55
C GLY A 135 71.33 -29.01 -51.23
N CYS A 136 70.01 -29.23 -51.09
CA CYS A 136 69.26 -28.99 -49.86
C CYS A 136 68.59 -30.28 -49.37
N TYR A 137 69.02 -30.80 -48.21
CA TYR A 137 68.47 -32.02 -47.61
C TYR A 137 67.31 -31.68 -46.66
N VAL A 138 66.15 -32.30 -46.89
CA VAL A 138 64.96 -32.22 -46.03
C VAL A 138 64.50 -33.63 -45.71
N SER A 139 64.25 -33.93 -44.43
CA SER A 139 63.86 -35.27 -43.97
C SER A 139 62.36 -35.51 -44.18
N CYS A 140 61.99 -36.50 -45.01
CA CYS A 140 60.59 -36.86 -45.27
C CYS A 140 60.02 -37.97 -44.35
N LEU A 141 60.75 -38.37 -43.31
CA LEU A 141 60.41 -39.54 -42.49
C LEU A 141 59.09 -39.42 -41.71
N ARG A 142 58.65 -38.20 -41.39
CA ARG A 142 57.41 -37.91 -40.66
C ARG A 142 56.27 -37.45 -41.57
N ASP A 143 56.52 -37.40 -42.88
CA ASP A 143 55.55 -36.91 -43.85
C ASP A 143 54.45 -37.95 -44.07
N LYS A 144 53.23 -37.47 -44.37
CA LYS A 144 52.07 -38.32 -44.62
C LYS A 144 51.59 -38.10 -46.05
N LEU A 145 51.48 -39.17 -46.82
CA LEU A 145 50.82 -39.14 -48.12
C LEU A 145 49.30 -39.17 -47.91
N ILE A 146 48.60 -38.15 -48.41
CA ILE A 146 47.15 -38.01 -48.29
C ILE A 146 46.54 -38.02 -49.69
N ILE A 147 45.54 -38.86 -49.90
CA ILE A 147 44.76 -38.89 -51.15
C ILE A 147 43.71 -37.78 -51.08
N PRO A 148 43.62 -36.88 -52.08
CA PRO A 148 42.65 -35.79 -52.05
C PRO A 148 41.21 -36.32 -52.09
N GLY A 149 40.38 -35.83 -51.18
CA GLY A 149 38.93 -36.07 -51.20
C GLY A 149 38.20 -35.16 -52.19
N LYS A 150 36.86 -35.21 -52.17
CA LYS A 150 36.03 -34.28 -52.94
C LYS A 150 36.27 -32.85 -52.46
N TYR A 151 36.75 -31.99 -53.37
CA TYR A 151 36.88 -30.56 -53.10
C TYR A 151 35.51 -29.90 -53.18
N THR A 152 35.17 -29.09 -52.17
CA THR A 152 33.93 -28.30 -52.18
C THR A 152 34.27 -26.86 -52.53
N THR A 153 33.65 -26.35 -53.59
CA THR A 153 33.85 -24.96 -54.00
C THR A 153 33.30 -24.00 -52.93
N ALA A 154 33.84 -22.78 -52.87
CA ALA A 154 33.35 -21.76 -51.93
C ALA A 154 31.84 -21.50 -52.11
N ALA A 155 31.36 -21.47 -53.36
CA ALA A 155 29.95 -21.29 -53.68
C ALA A 155 29.06 -22.41 -53.10
N GLU A 156 29.46 -23.68 -53.26
CA GLU A 156 28.74 -24.83 -52.69
C GLU A 156 28.73 -24.82 -51.15
N TYR A 157 29.83 -24.38 -50.54
CA TYR A 157 29.92 -24.25 -49.09
C TYR A 157 28.99 -23.14 -48.57
N HIS A 158 29.00 -21.97 -49.20
CA HIS A 158 28.13 -20.85 -48.85
C HIS A 158 26.65 -21.16 -49.12
N GLY A 159 26.33 -21.87 -50.22
CA GLY A 159 24.97 -22.34 -50.52
C GLY A 159 24.42 -23.25 -49.43
N ARG A 160 25.18 -24.28 -49.03
CA ARG A 160 24.80 -25.17 -47.91
C ARG A 160 24.59 -24.42 -46.59
N ARG A 161 25.44 -23.43 -46.29
CA ARG A 161 25.25 -22.58 -45.10
C ARG A 161 23.99 -21.74 -45.19
N LEU A 162 23.68 -21.17 -46.35
CA LEU A 162 22.48 -20.36 -46.55
C LEU A 162 21.21 -21.20 -46.33
N GLU A 163 21.15 -22.40 -46.90
CA GLU A 163 20.04 -23.34 -46.70
C GLU A 163 19.86 -23.70 -45.22
N ALA A 164 20.96 -24.02 -44.53
CA ALA A 164 20.94 -24.31 -43.10
C ALA A 164 20.47 -23.09 -42.27
N VAL A 165 20.92 -21.88 -42.61
CA VAL A 165 20.50 -20.64 -41.95
C VAL A 165 19.02 -20.37 -42.18
N ILE A 166 18.49 -20.54 -43.40
CA ILE A 166 17.06 -20.38 -43.70
C ILE A 166 16.23 -21.37 -42.87
N CYS A 167 16.69 -22.63 -42.76
CA CYS A 167 16.05 -23.64 -41.93
C CYS A 167 16.06 -23.24 -40.44
N LEU A 168 17.20 -22.79 -39.90
CA LEU A 168 17.27 -22.32 -38.51
C LEU A 168 16.37 -21.10 -38.28
N GLN A 169 16.36 -20.14 -39.21
CA GLN A 169 15.51 -18.95 -39.12
C GLN A 169 14.02 -19.31 -39.11
N SER A 170 13.58 -20.29 -39.90
CA SER A 170 12.17 -20.72 -39.90
C SER A 170 11.76 -21.34 -38.56
N HIS A 171 12.63 -22.15 -37.95
CA HIS A 171 12.41 -22.74 -36.64
C HIS A 171 12.42 -21.68 -35.52
N VAL A 172 13.35 -20.72 -35.57
CA VAL A 172 13.41 -19.61 -34.60
C VAL A 172 12.17 -18.73 -34.70
N ARG A 173 11.72 -18.37 -35.92
CA ARG A 173 10.47 -17.61 -36.11
C ARG A 173 9.26 -18.35 -35.54
N ARG A 174 9.18 -19.67 -35.74
CA ARG A 174 8.13 -20.51 -35.16
C ARG A 174 8.20 -20.52 -33.63
N TRP A 175 9.38 -20.72 -33.06
CA TRP A 175 9.60 -20.75 -31.61
C TRP A 175 9.21 -19.42 -30.95
N LEU A 176 9.65 -18.28 -31.50
CA LEU A 176 9.28 -16.95 -31.02
C LEU A 176 7.76 -16.72 -31.09
N ALA A 177 7.10 -17.17 -32.16
CA ALA A 177 5.65 -17.07 -32.28
C ALA A 177 4.93 -17.93 -31.23
N GLN A 178 5.43 -19.14 -30.95
CA GLN A 178 4.90 -20.02 -29.91
C GLN A 178 5.08 -19.41 -28.52
N GLU A 179 6.27 -18.91 -28.18
CA GLU A 179 6.54 -18.24 -26.91
C GLU A 179 5.63 -17.02 -26.72
N LYS A 180 5.43 -16.22 -27.78
CA LYS A 180 4.52 -15.07 -27.72
C LYS A 180 3.07 -15.49 -27.46
N VAL A 181 2.61 -16.56 -28.11
CA VAL A 181 1.26 -17.11 -27.86
C VAL A 181 1.12 -17.65 -26.45
N GLU A 182 2.14 -18.33 -25.92
CA GLU A 182 2.15 -18.78 -24.52
C GLU A 182 2.12 -17.63 -23.52
N GLN A 183 2.89 -16.57 -23.78
CA GLN A 183 2.84 -15.35 -22.98
C GLN A 183 1.43 -14.76 -22.97
N MET A 184 0.79 -14.60 -24.14
CA MET A 184 -0.58 -14.10 -24.25
C MET A 184 -1.60 -15.01 -23.54
N ARG A 185 -1.42 -16.34 -23.60
CA ARG A 185 -2.26 -17.29 -22.85
C ARG A 185 -2.11 -17.11 -21.33
N LYS A 186 -0.88 -16.98 -20.82
CA LYS A 186 -0.60 -16.73 -19.40
C LYS A 186 -1.21 -15.40 -18.94
N GLU A 187 -1.09 -14.35 -19.75
CA GLU A 187 -1.70 -13.04 -19.48
C GLU A 187 -3.24 -13.12 -19.46
N ARG A 188 -3.85 -13.82 -20.43
CA ARG A 188 -5.30 -14.05 -20.46
C ARG A 188 -5.78 -14.81 -19.22
N LEU A 189 -5.08 -15.88 -18.81
CA LEU A 189 -5.42 -16.65 -17.62
C LEU A 189 -5.30 -15.82 -16.34
N ARG A 190 -4.22 -15.05 -16.19
CA ARG A 190 -4.06 -14.09 -15.07
C ARG A 190 -5.21 -13.08 -15.03
N ARG A 191 -5.60 -12.56 -16.19
CA ARG A 191 -6.71 -11.61 -16.31
C ARG A 191 -8.05 -12.23 -15.92
N LEU A 192 -8.36 -13.44 -16.40
CA LEU A 192 -9.58 -14.17 -16.01
C LEU A 192 -9.60 -14.47 -14.51
N ALA A 193 -8.48 -14.91 -13.93
CA ALA A 193 -8.37 -15.16 -12.50
C ALA A 193 -8.57 -13.88 -11.67
N TRP A 194 -8.03 -12.75 -12.14
CA TRP A 194 -8.24 -11.45 -11.52
C TRP A 194 -9.71 -11.03 -11.55
N PHE A 195 -10.40 -11.16 -12.70
CA PHE A 195 -11.84 -10.88 -12.80
C PHE A 195 -12.66 -11.76 -11.86
N GLN A 196 -12.38 -13.07 -11.81
CA GLN A 196 -13.08 -13.99 -10.90
C GLN A 196 -12.87 -13.61 -9.43
N LEU A 197 -11.66 -13.20 -9.05
CA LEU A 197 -11.37 -12.75 -7.69
C LEU A 197 -12.10 -11.43 -7.37
N GLN A 198 -12.13 -10.48 -8.31
CA GLN A 198 -12.87 -9.23 -8.15
C GLN A 198 -14.37 -9.47 -7.99
N GLU A 199 -14.97 -10.34 -8.79
CA GLU A 199 -16.38 -10.71 -8.64
C GLU A 199 -16.67 -11.35 -7.29
N LYS A 200 -15.80 -12.26 -6.82
CA LYS A 200 -15.93 -12.88 -5.49
C LYS A 200 -15.87 -11.84 -4.39
N ASN A 201 -14.84 -11.00 -4.40
CA ASN A 201 -14.66 -9.93 -3.42
C ASN A 201 -15.85 -8.95 -3.45
N HIS A 202 -16.40 -8.65 -4.63
CA HIS A 202 -17.55 -7.77 -4.76
C HIS A 202 -18.82 -8.41 -4.20
N LYS A 203 -19.08 -9.70 -4.51
CA LYS A 203 -20.20 -10.47 -3.95
C LYS A 203 -20.10 -10.57 -2.42
N GLU A 204 -18.91 -10.82 -1.90
CA GLU A 204 -18.65 -10.87 -0.46
C GLU A 204 -18.88 -9.52 0.21
N GLU A 205 -18.42 -8.42 -0.37
CA GLU A 205 -18.64 -7.07 0.15
C GLU A 205 -20.12 -6.68 0.12
N GLN A 206 -20.85 -6.98 -0.95
CA GLN A 206 -22.30 -6.78 -1.02
C GLN A 206 -23.03 -7.60 0.05
N LEU A 207 -22.62 -8.85 0.27
CA LEU A 207 -23.18 -9.70 1.32
C LEU A 207 -22.92 -9.11 2.70
N ARG A 208 -21.69 -8.65 2.98
CA ARG A 208 -21.33 -7.98 4.24
C ARG A 208 -22.20 -6.74 4.51
N ARG A 209 -22.42 -5.91 3.49
CA ARG A 209 -23.27 -4.70 3.60
C ARG A 209 -24.74 -5.03 3.85
N ARG A 210 -25.24 -6.14 3.30
CA ARG A 210 -26.62 -6.61 3.57
C ARG A 210 -26.77 -7.18 4.97
N LEU A 211 -25.77 -7.90 5.47
CA LEU A 211 -25.77 -8.49 6.81
C LEU A 211 -25.68 -7.42 7.91
N ASN A 212 -24.90 -6.35 7.67
CA ASN A 212 -24.73 -5.27 8.63
C ASN A 212 -24.82 -3.90 7.95
N PRO A 213 -26.04 -3.40 7.64
CA PRO A 213 -26.22 -2.11 7.00
C PRO A 213 -25.86 -0.98 7.98
N GLN A 214 -24.95 -0.08 7.60
CA GLN A 214 -24.49 1.01 8.47
C GLN A 214 -24.76 2.38 7.86
N SER A 215 -24.63 2.47 6.54
CA SER A 215 -24.88 3.68 5.77
C SER A 215 -26.30 3.69 5.22
N ARG A 216 -26.81 4.89 4.91
CA ARG A 216 -28.06 5.07 4.15
C ARG A 216 -28.05 4.28 2.83
N GLN A 217 -26.89 4.21 2.18
CA GLN A 217 -26.71 3.48 0.92
C GLN A 217 -26.90 1.97 1.10
N ASP A 218 -26.52 1.42 2.26
CA ASP A 218 -26.71 -0.01 2.54
C ASP A 218 -28.20 -0.31 2.74
N TYR A 219 -28.95 0.62 3.33
CA TYR A 219 -30.41 0.52 3.41
C TYR A 219 -31.09 0.67 2.04
N ASP A 220 -30.62 1.58 1.18
CA ASP A 220 -31.11 1.68 -0.21
C ASP A 220 -30.89 0.35 -0.97
N LEU A 221 -29.76 -0.33 -0.77
CA LEU A 221 -29.46 -1.66 -1.32
C LEU A 221 -30.41 -2.75 -0.77
N LEU A 222 -30.79 -2.69 0.51
CA LEU A 222 -31.76 -3.61 1.09
C LEU A 222 -33.16 -3.39 0.52
N TYR A 223 -33.59 -2.13 0.39
CA TYR A 223 -34.88 -1.80 -0.20
C TYR A 223 -34.93 -2.16 -1.69
N SER A 224 -33.85 -1.97 -2.45
CA SER A 224 -33.79 -2.37 -3.86
C SER A 224 -33.82 -3.89 -4.04
N ALA A 225 -33.15 -4.64 -3.17
CA ALA A 225 -33.19 -6.11 -3.17
C ALA A 225 -34.59 -6.63 -2.80
N LEU A 226 -35.24 -6.02 -1.82
CA LEU A 226 -36.62 -6.32 -1.44
C LEU A 226 -37.58 -6.04 -2.59
N GLU A 227 -37.38 -4.95 -3.32
CA GLU A 227 -38.22 -4.60 -4.48
C GLU A 227 -38.06 -5.59 -5.64
N LYS A 228 -36.82 -6.02 -5.92
CA LYS A 228 -36.56 -7.08 -6.91
C LYS A 228 -37.26 -8.39 -6.53
N TRP A 229 -37.09 -8.82 -5.28
CA TRP A 229 -37.77 -10.02 -4.77
C TRP A 229 -39.30 -9.91 -4.86
N ARG A 230 -39.86 -8.75 -4.46
CA ARG A 230 -41.30 -8.47 -4.55
C ARG A 230 -41.80 -8.58 -5.99
N ALA A 231 -41.08 -7.97 -6.94
CA ALA A 231 -41.43 -8.00 -8.35
C ALA A 231 -41.37 -9.41 -8.95
N GLU A 232 -40.34 -10.18 -8.64
CA GLU A 232 -40.18 -11.58 -9.07
C GLU A 232 -41.29 -12.47 -8.50
N ALA A 233 -41.57 -12.36 -7.20
CA ALA A 233 -42.63 -13.12 -6.54
C ALA A 233 -44.03 -12.73 -7.07
N GLU A 234 -44.27 -11.44 -7.28
CA GLU A 234 -45.53 -10.95 -7.86
C GLU A 234 -45.72 -11.47 -9.29
N GLN A 235 -44.66 -11.51 -10.10
CA GLN A 235 -44.69 -12.10 -11.45
C GLN A 235 -44.98 -13.59 -11.41
N GLN A 236 -44.32 -14.34 -10.52
CA GLN A 236 -44.54 -15.78 -10.36
C GLN A 236 -45.97 -16.10 -9.89
N ILE A 237 -46.52 -15.32 -8.96
CA ILE A 237 -47.92 -15.46 -8.51
C ILE A 237 -48.88 -15.16 -9.65
N LYS A 238 -48.63 -14.10 -10.43
CA LYS A 238 -49.46 -13.72 -11.59
C LYS A 238 -49.44 -14.78 -12.70
N SER A 239 -48.31 -15.47 -12.91
CA SER A 239 -48.21 -16.53 -13.92
C SER A 239 -48.87 -17.83 -13.47
N THR A 240 -48.85 -18.13 -12.17
CA THR A 240 -49.24 -19.45 -11.64
C THR A 240 -50.70 -19.51 -11.20
N LEU A 241 -51.22 -18.45 -10.57
CA LEU A 241 -52.52 -18.44 -9.90
C LEU A 241 -53.50 -17.46 -10.55
N ARG A 242 -54.79 -17.78 -10.52
CA ARG A 242 -55.88 -16.90 -11.00
C ARG A 242 -57.00 -16.76 -9.98
N GLY A 243 -57.83 -15.72 -10.15
CA GLY A 243 -59.03 -15.52 -9.33
C GLY A 243 -58.74 -15.23 -7.85
N ALA A 244 -59.46 -15.93 -6.95
CA ALA A 244 -59.39 -15.72 -5.51
C ALA A 244 -58.04 -16.18 -4.90
N GLU A 245 -57.50 -17.30 -5.36
CA GLU A 245 -56.21 -17.84 -4.88
C GLU A 245 -55.05 -16.88 -5.14
N ARG A 246 -55.05 -16.22 -6.30
CA ARG A 246 -54.10 -15.14 -6.60
C ARG A 246 -54.20 -14.00 -5.61
N LYS A 247 -55.42 -13.58 -5.22
CA LYS A 247 -55.59 -12.48 -4.26
C LYS A 247 -55.06 -12.87 -2.89
N VAL A 248 -55.34 -14.10 -2.43
CA VAL A 248 -54.81 -14.62 -1.16
C VAL A 248 -53.28 -14.67 -1.18
N ALA A 249 -52.67 -15.17 -2.25
CA ALA A 249 -51.21 -15.21 -2.40
C ALA A 249 -50.56 -13.82 -2.48
N LEU A 250 -51.24 -12.84 -3.08
CA LEU A 250 -50.78 -11.45 -3.08
C LEU A 250 -50.90 -10.80 -1.70
N CYS A 251 -51.94 -11.12 -0.93
CA CYS A 251 -52.07 -10.66 0.45
C CYS A 251 -50.94 -11.22 1.33
N SER A 252 -50.62 -12.52 1.22
CA SER A 252 -49.51 -13.11 1.99
C SER A 252 -48.15 -12.56 1.55
N LEU A 253 -47.97 -12.27 0.26
CA LEU A 253 -46.78 -11.55 -0.23
C LEU A 253 -46.67 -10.15 0.39
N LEU A 254 -47.79 -9.42 0.49
CA LEU A 254 -47.80 -8.10 1.12
C LEU A 254 -47.53 -8.17 2.62
N GLU A 255 -48.07 -9.16 3.33
CA GLU A 255 -47.77 -9.39 4.75
C GLU A 255 -46.28 -9.65 4.97
N THR A 256 -45.68 -10.53 4.18
CA THR A 256 -44.24 -10.81 4.26
C THR A 256 -43.40 -9.58 3.91
N GLU A 257 -43.78 -8.80 2.89
CA GLU A 257 -43.16 -7.51 2.59
C GLU A 257 -43.20 -6.56 3.80
N THR A 258 -44.36 -6.37 4.43
CA THR A 258 -44.49 -5.46 5.58
C THR A 258 -43.64 -5.89 6.77
N GLN A 259 -43.52 -7.20 7.02
CA GLN A 259 -42.64 -7.75 8.07
C GLN A 259 -41.17 -7.45 7.78
N LEU A 260 -40.73 -7.61 6.53
CA LEU A 260 -39.37 -7.30 6.10
C LEU A 260 -39.07 -5.80 6.21
N ILE A 261 -39.99 -4.93 5.77
CA ILE A 261 -39.86 -3.47 5.92
C ILE A 261 -39.76 -3.10 7.41
N ALA A 262 -40.59 -3.69 8.26
CA ALA A 262 -40.53 -3.47 9.70
C ALA A 262 -39.20 -3.95 10.31
N ALA A 263 -38.66 -5.07 9.84
CA ALA A 263 -37.35 -5.56 10.25
C ALA A 263 -36.22 -4.60 9.85
N ILE A 264 -36.22 -4.13 8.59
CA ILE A 264 -35.27 -3.11 8.11
C ILE A 264 -35.38 -1.83 8.96
N GLY A 265 -36.59 -1.39 9.28
CA GLY A 265 -36.85 -0.24 10.14
C GLY A 265 -36.27 -0.40 11.54
N ARG A 266 -36.43 -1.57 12.19
CA ARG A 266 -35.82 -1.86 13.49
C ARG A 266 -34.29 -1.80 13.43
N HIS A 267 -33.70 -2.38 12.39
CA HIS A 267 -32.25 -2.28 12.17
C HIS A 267 -31.80 -0.84 11.97
N HIS A 268 -32.53 -0.04 11.19
CA HIS A 268 -32.22 1.37 10.98
C HIS A 268 -32.24 2.18 12.28
N ILE A 269 -33.19 1.91 13.19
CA ILE A 269 -33.24 2.58 14.50
C ILE A 269 -32.02 2.18 15.35
N GLY A 270 -31.70 0.87 15.40
CA GLY A 270 -30.55 0.38 16.16
C GLY A 270 -29.22 0.94 15.65
N THR A 271 -29.03 0.99 14.33
CA THR A 271 -27.81 1.54 13.73
C THR A 271 -27.77 3.05 13.81
N ALA A 272 -28.90 3.75 13.80
CA ALA A 272 -28.94 5.20 14.03
C ALA A 272 -28.40 5.56 15.43
N ALA A 273 -28.71 4.77 16.46
CA ALA A 273 -28.15 4.96 17.80
C ALA A 273 -26.63 4.74 17.81
N SER A 274 -26.14 3.62 17.28
CA SER A 274 -24.70 3.34 17.18
C SER A 274 -23.95 4.36 16.30
N ASN A 275 -24.57 4.80 15.21
CA ASN A 275 -24.04 5.83 14.33
C ASN A 275 -23.99 7.19 15.03
N HIS A 276 -24.96 7.51 15.89
CA HIS A 276 -24.93 8.72 16.70
C HIS A 276 -23.76 8.69 17.68
N ASP A 277 -23.54 7.57 18.37
CA ASP A 277 -22.40 7.40 19.27
C ASP A 277 -21.06 7.49 18.53
N ARG A 278 -20.96 6.87 17.35
CA ARG A 278 -19.80 7.00 16.46
C ARG A 278 -19.60 8.45 16.02
N MET A 279 -20.66 9.14 15.60
CA MET A 279 -20.60 10.54 15.19
C MET A 279 -20.11 11.44 16.33
N ILE A 280 -20.54 11.18 17.57
CA ILE A 280 -20.05 11.92 18.74
C ILE A 280 -18.55 11.64 18.96
N LYS A 281 -18.12 10.37 18.91
CA LYS A 281 -16.69 10.01 19.04
C LYS A 281 -15.83 10.65 17.95
N ASP A 282 -16.29 10.63 16.71
CA ASP A 282 -15.62 11.26 15.56
C ASP A 282 -15.57 12.78 15.71
N PHE A 283 -16.64 13.40 16.22
CA PHE A 283 -16.67 14.83 16.51
C PHE A 283 -15.66 15.19 17.60
N LEU A 284 -15.62 14.43 18.69
CA LEU A 284 -14.68 14.66 19.80
C LEU A 284 -13.23 14.43 19.38
N SER A 285 -12.96 13.40 18.57
CA SER A 285 -11.62 13.14 18.04
C SER A 285 -11.15 14.24 17.08
N GLN A 286 -12.05 14.79 16.26
CA GLN A 286 -11.75 15.96 15.42
C GLN A 286 -11.46 17.21 16.26
N CYS A 287 -12.15 17.39 17.39
CA CYS A 287 -11.89 18.50 18.30
C CYS A 287 -10.51 18.39 18.96
N SER A 288 -10.15 17.20 19.43
CA SER A 288 -8.90 16.93 20.18
C SER A 288 -7.67 16.69 19.31
N ALA A 289 -7.84 16.58 18.00
CA ALA A 289 -6.73 16.35 17.06
C ALA A 289 -5.75 17.53 17.01
N PRO A 290 -4.42 17.29 17.05
CA PRO A 290 -3.41 18.32 16.95
C PRO A 290 -3.43 19.02 15.59
N HIS A 291 -2.87 20.23 15.52
CA HIS A 291 -2.65 20.90 14.24
C HIS A 291 -1.52 20.21 13.46
N GLN A 292 -1.82 19.80 12.23
CA GLN A 292 -0.88 19.10 11.35
C GLN A 292 -0.57 19.91 10.10
N TRP A 293 0.71 20.06 9.75
CA TRP A 293 1.14 20.63 8.48
C TRP A 293 2.42 19.96 7.97
N ARG A 294 2.69 20.08 6.68
CA ARG A 294 3.94 19.58 6.09
C ARG A 294 5.00 20.68 6.14
N SER A 295 6.18 20.34 6.63
CA SER A 295 7.39 21.17 6.51
C SER A 295 7.82 21.29 5.05
N ALA A 296 8.65 22.28 4.74
CA ALA A 296 9.26 22.45 3.41
C ALA A 296 10.01 21.18 2.92
N GLY A 297 10.53 20.37 3.85
CA GLY A 297 11.16 19.07 3.56
C GLY A 297 10.18 17.89 3.45
N GLY A 298 8.87 18.10 3.45
CA GLY A 298 7.85 17.05 3.30
C GLY A 298 7.46 16.29 4.57
N HIS A 299 8.19 16.47 5.67
CA HIS A 299 7.87 15.89 6.99
C HIS A 299 6.59 16.49 7.58
N LEU A 300 5.73 15.64 8.16
CA LEU A 300 4.50 16.07 8.81
C LEU A 300 4.79 16.46 10.26
N LEU A 301 4.62 17.75 10.58
CA LEU A 301 4.79 18.31 11.92
C LEU A 301 3.43 18.39 12.62
N GLN A 302 3.43 18.17 13.93
CA GLN A 302 2.25 18.26 14.80
C GLN A 302 2.51 19.30 15.90
N MET A 303 1.51 20.13 16.20
CA MET A 303 1.56 21.06 17.34
C MET A 303 0.23 21.06 18.08
N ASP A 304 0.34 21.00 19.40
CA ASP A 304 -0.79 21.16 20.32
C ASP A 304 -0.85 22.61 20.80
N THR A 305 -2.01 23.23 20.63
CA THR A 305 -2.38 24.49 21.27
C THR A 305 -3.01 24.22 22.64
N PRO A 306 -3.03 25.20 23.57
CA PRO A 306 -3.78 25.04 24.82
C PRO A 306 -5.26 24.70 24.61
N HIS A 307 -5.84 25.12 23.48
CA HIS A 307 -7.20 24.75 23.10
C HIS A 307 -7.33 23.29 22.67
N ASP A 308 -6.31 22.70 22.05
CA ASP A 308 -6.28 21.28 21.69
C ASP A 308 -6.20 20.41 22.95
N ILE A 309 -5.36 20.81 23.91
CA ILE A 309 -5.24 20.16 25.22
C ILE A 309 -6.58 20.23 25.96
N ARG A 310 -7.21 21.41 26.03
CA ARG A 310 -8.53 21.57 26.67
C ARG A 310 -9.62 20.72 25.99
N ALA A 311 -9.64 20.67 24.65
CA ALA A 311 -10.58 19.84 23.91
C ALA A 311 -10.36 18.33 24.16
N ARG A 312 -9.10 17.92 24.37
CA ARG A 312 -8.71 16.56 24.73
C ARG A 312 -9.18 16.19 26.14
N GLU A 313 -8.94 17.05 27.12
CA GLU A 313 -9.45 16.88 28.50
C GLU A 313 -10.98 16.72 28.51
N LEU A 314 -11.70 17.60 27.81
CA LEU A 314 -13.17 17.53 27.73
C LEU A 314 -13.66 16.25 27.02
N SER A 315 -12.94 15.80 25.99
CA SER A 315 -13.23 14.53 25.31
C SER A 315 -13.04 13.34 26.24
N GLU A 316 -11.95 13.30 27.01
CA GLU A 316 -11.66 12.24 27.97
C GLU A 316 -12.72 12.18 29.06
N LEU A 317 -13.08 13.34 29.65
CA LEU A 317 -14.16 13.43 30.64
C LEU A 317 -15.50 12.94 30.09
N TYR A 318 -15.82 13.24 28.83
CA TYR A 318 -17.04 12.74 28.20
C TYR A 318 -17.02 11.22 28.00
N GLN A 319 -15.88 10.67 27.55
CA GLN A 319 -15.72 9.22 27.38
C GLN A 319 -15.87 8.51 28.72
N GLU A 320 -15.23 8.98 29.78
CA GLU A 320 -15.39 8.44 31.14
C GLU A 320 -16.84 8.57 31.64
N LEU A 321 -17.47 9.72 31.42
CA LEU A 321 -18.85 9.97 31.85
C LEU A 321 -19.85 9.04 31.14
N SER A 322 -19.59 8.69 29.88
CA SER A 322 -20.41 7.79 29.06
C SER A 322 -20.33 6.32 29.50
N LEU A 323 -19.31 5.95 30.28
CA LEU A 323 -19.16 4.60 30.85
C LEU A 323 -20.05 4.47 32.10
N PHE A 324 -21.23 3.88 31.94
CA PHE A 324 -22.20 3.74 33.04
C PHE A 324 -21.87 2.64 34.05
N ASN A 325 -20.87 1.80 33.78
CA ASN A 325 -20.50 0.64 34.60
C ASN A 325 -19.32 0.92 35.54
N ALA A 326 -19.03 2.19 35.82
CA ALA A 326 -17.95 2.59 36.71
C ALA A 326 -18.23 2.22 38.16
N ASP A 327 -17.17 1.91 38.92
CA ASP A 327 -17.24 1.79 40.36
C ASP A 327 -17.83 3.06 40.99
N ARG A 328 -18.58 2.91 42.08
CA ARG A 328 -19.34 4.00 42.69
C ARG A 328 -18.43 5.13 43.17
N GLN A 329 -17.24 4.81 43.67
CA GLN A 329 -16.30 5.83 44.13
C GLN A 329 -15.68 6.56 42.95
N HIS A 330 -15.22 5.82 41.94
CA HIS A 330 -14.70 6.40 40.70
C HIS A 330 -15.72 7.32 40.00
N ARG A 331 -16.99 6.91 39.96
CA ARG A 331 -18.10 7.73 39.43
C ARG A 331 -18.27 9.03 40.20
N ARG A 332 -18.20 9.01 41.54
CA ARG A 332 -18.28 10.24 42.37
C ARG A 332 -17.12 11.18 42.10
N ASP A 333 -15.90 10.64 42.03
CA ASP A 333 -14.70 11.43 41.76
C ASP A 333 -14.78 12.08 40.37
N LEU A 334 -15.26 11.35 39.37
CA LEU A 334 -15.50 11.87 38.03
C LEU A 334 -16.56 12.99 38.02
N LEU A 335 -17.70 12.79 38.68
CA LEU A 335 -18.75 13.80 38.79
C LEU A 335 -18.23 15.08 39.46
N GLN A 336 -17.37 14.94 40.48
CA GLN A 336 -16.72 16.07 41.14
C GLN A 336 -15.73 16.77 40.21
N LYS A 337 -14.93 16.03 39.43
CA LYS A 337 -14.05 16.61 38.40
C LYS A 337 -14.85 17.41 37.37
N ILE A 338 -15.97 16.87 36.88
CA ILE A 338 -16.84 17.54 35.91
C ILE A 338 -17.49 18.78 36.51
N ARG A 339 -17.94 18.72 37.77
CA ARG A 339 -18.45 19.88 38.50
C ARG A 339 -17.42 21.02 38.50
N ASN A 340 -16.18 20.71 38.87
CA ASN A 340 -15.10 21.70 38.93
C ASN A 340 -14.77 22.30 37.55
N THR A 341 -14.75 21.50 36.48
CA THR A 341 -14.43 22.00 35.13
C THR A 341 -15.53 22.87 34.52
N VAL A 342 -16.79 22.61 34.87
CA VAL A 342 -17.95 23.34 34.34
C VAL A 342 -18.22 24.61 35.16
N GLU A 343 -17.86 24.64 36.44
CA GLU A 343 -18.03 25.78 37.36
C GLU A 343 -17.22 27.03 36.97
N GLU A 344 -16.23 26.89 36.07
CA GLU A 344 -15.49 27.99 35.45
C GLU A 344 -16.41 29.00 34.73
N HIS A 345 -17.60 28.58 34.29
CA HIS A 345 -18.53 29.40 33.53
C HIS A 345 -19.90 29.56 34.21
N LYS A 346 -20.42 30.80 34.25
CA LYS A 346 -21.73 31.10 34.84
C LYS A 346 -22.81 31.20 33.77
N CYS A 347 -23.45 30.08 33.42
CA CYS A 347 -24.57 30.07 32.48
C CYS A 347 -25.70 29.10 32.93
N PRO A 348 -26.94 29.24 32.39
CA PRO A 348 -28.05 28.35 32.75
C PRO A 348 -27.76 26.87 32.50
N LEU A 349 -27.05 26.54 31.42
CA LEU A 349 -26.64 25.18 31.08
C LEU A 349 -25.73 24.56 32.15
N VAL A 350 -24.77 25.34 32.66
CA VAL A 350 -23.86 24.93 33.74
C VAL A 350 -24.65 24.64 35.02
N ARG A 351 -25.60 25.52 35.39
CA ARG A 351 -26.45 25.32 36.58
C ARG A 351 -27.24 24.02 36.49
N GLU A 352 -27.85 23.75 35.34
CA GLU A 352 -28.61 22.51 35.13
C GLU A 352 -27.70 21.26 35.20
N ILE A 353 -26.48 21.33 34.67
CA ILE A 353 -25.50 20.23 34.80
C ILE A 353 -25.17 19.99 36.27
N ILE A 354 -24.85 21.05 37.02
CA ILE A 354 -24.49 20.95 38.45
C ILE A 354 -25.66 20.38 39.26
N ASP A 355 -26.88 20.90 39.09
CA ASP A 355 -28.07 20.43 39.81
C ASP A 355 -28.33 18.93 39.56
N LEU A 356 -28.12 18.46 38.33
CA LEU A 356 -28.28 17.04 37.99
C LEU A 356 -27.15 16.18 38.55
N ILE A 357 -25.92 16.69 38.58
CA ILE A 357 -24.77 16.03 39.22
C ILE A 357 -25.02 15.88 40.71
N ASP A 358 -25.43 16.95 41.40
CA ASP A 358 -25.74 16.93 42.84
C ASP A 358 -26.87 15.93 43.14
N ARG A 359 -27.90 15.90 42.28
CA ARG A 359 -28.97 14.91 42.36
C ARG A 359 -28.46 13.47 42.15
N GLU A 360 -27.54 13.23 41.22
CA GLU A 360 -26.94 11.89 41.04
C GLU A 360 -26.15 11.50 42.30
N MET A 361 -25.32 12.41 42.83
CA MET A 361 -24.54 12.17 44.04
C MET A 361 -25.42 11.83 45.25
N ASP A 362 -26.52 12.55 45.45
CA ASP A 362 -27.44 12.30 46.55
C ASP A 362 -28.18 10.97 46.42
N LEU A 363 -28.64 10.61 45.22
CA LEU A 363 -29.26 9.32 44.97
C LEU A 363 -28.28 8.16 45.14
N MET A 364 -27.01 8.37 44.77
CA MET A 364 -25.93 7.39 45.02
C MET A 364 -25.61 7.26 46.51
N ARG A 365 -25.62 8.34 47.29
CA ARG A 365 -25.47 8.30 48.75
C ARG A 365 -26.61 7.50 49.41
N ARG A 366 -27.81 7.57 48.84
CA ARG A 366 -29.00 6.81 49.28
C ARG A 366 -29.06 5.36 48.76
N ASN A 367 -27.99 4.86 48.12
CA ASN A 367 -27.91 3.49 47.60
C ASN A 367 -29.00 3.11 46.58
N VAL A 368 -29.48 4.06 45.76
CA VAL A 368 -30.41 3.77 44.67
C VAL A 368 -29.75 2.85 43.64
N LYS A 369 -30.50 1.87 43.12
CA LYS A 369 -30.02 0.93 42.10
C LYS A 369 -29.64 1.66 40.80
N GLU A 370 -28.52 1.29 40.20
CA GLU A 370 -27.96 1.96 39.01
C GLU A 370 -28.91 2.00 37.81
N ARG A 371 -29.70 0.95 37.61
CA ARG A 371 -30.75 0.90 36.57
C ARG A 371 -31.77 2.04 36.66
N ASN A 372 -32.03 2.55 37.87
CA ASN A 372 -32.96 3.67 38.08
C ASN A 372 -32.30 5.04 37.81
N LEU A 373 -30.97 5.08 37.71
CA LEU A 373 -30.18 6.29 37.43
C LEU A 373 -29.88 6.46 35.93
N GLU A 374 -30.22 5.49 35.08
CA GLU A 374 -29.86 5.48 33.65
C GLU A 374 -30.35 6.74 32.93
N GLY A 375 -31.61 7.14 33.16
CA GLY A 375 -32.17 8.36 32.56
C GLY A 375 -31.48 9.64 33.03
N LEU A 376 -31.13 9.72 34.32
CA LEU A 376 -30.39 10.85 34.89
C LEU A 376 -28.98 10.94 34.29
N ARG A 377 -28.27 9.81 34.23
CA ARG A 377 -26.92 9.71 33.64
C ARG A 377 -26.92 10.10 32.16
N LYS A 378 -27.88 9.61 31.37
CA LYS A 378 -28.05 9.99 29.95
C LYS A 378 -28.29 11.50 29.80
N ARG A 379 -29.08 12.10 30.69
CA ARG A 379 -29.33 13.55 30.67
C ARG A 379 -28.05 14.33 30.99
N ILE A 380 -27.30 13.94 32.02
CA ILE A 380 -26.00 14.57 32.36
C ILE A 380 -25.03 14.45 31.17
N CYS A 381 -24.87 13.27 30.57
CA CYS A 381 -24.05 13.09 29.37
C CYS A 381 -24.47 13.99 28.22
N THR A 382 -25.78 14.11 27.96
CA THR A 382 -26.32 14.92 26.87
C THR A 382 -26.05 16.41 27.07
N LEU A 383 -26.27 16.92 28.29
CA LEU A 383 -26.01 18.32 28.63
C LEU A 383 -24.51 18.62 28.64
N PHE A 384 -23.69 17.69 29.13
CA PHE A 384 -22.23 17.84 29.05
C PHE A 384 -21.73 17.85 27.60
N LEU A 385 -22.31 17.04 26.71
CA LEU A 385 -22.02 17.12 25.27
C LEU A 385 -22.43 18.47 24.67
N GLN A 386 -23.56 19.04 25.10
CA GLN A 386 -23.99 20.38 24.68
C GLN A 386 -23.01 21.45 25.18
N TYR A 387 -22.50 21.31 26.40
CA TYR A 387 -21.44 22.16 26.94
C TYR A 387 -20.18 22.08 26.06
N ILE A 388 -19.70 20.88 25.73
CA ILE A 388 -18.54 20.69 24.84
C ILE A 388 -18.78 21.29 23.45
N LYS A 389 -20.00 21.18 22.91
CA LYS A 389 -20.37 21.72 21.59
C LYS A 389 -20.49 23.24 21.55
N THR A 390 -20.44 23.93 22.69
CA THR A 390 -20.59 25.39 22.74
C THR A 390 -19.23 26.07 22.51
N PRO A 391 -19.08 26.91 21.48
CA PRO A 391 -17.80 27.55 21.16
C PRO A 391 -17.19 28.41 22.27
N ALA A 392 -18.03 28.94 23.18
CA ALA A 392 -17.57 29.72 24.32
C ALA A 392 -16.75 28.89 25.34
N PHE A 393 -17.02 27.58 25.43
CA PHE A 393 -16.36 26.66 26.37
C PHE A 393 -15.31 25.80 25.66
N ASN A 394 -15.52 25.51 24.37
CA ASN A 394 -14.56 24.82 23.51
C ASN A 394 -14.32 25.61 22.21
N PRO A 395 -13.28 26.46 22.15
CA PRO A 395 -13.04 27.34 21.00
C PRO A 395 -12.71 26.57 19.71
N LYS A 396 -12.20 25.33 19.81
CA LYS A 396 -11.90 24.46 18.65
C LYS A 396 -13.16 24.13 17.85
N VAL A 397 -14.31 24.05 18.53
CA VAL A 397 -15.62 23.72 17.94
C VAL A 397 -16.12 24.80 16.98
N ALA A 398 -15.70 26.05 17.15
CA ALA A 398 -16.07 27.15 16.26
C ALA A 398 -15.69 26.90 14.78
N LYS A 399 -14.63 26.13 14.54
CA LYS A 399 -14.18 25.75 13.18
C LYS A 399 -14.96 24.55 12.61
N LEU A 400 -15.54 23.73 13.46
CA LEU A 400 -16.24 22.49 13.09
C LEU A 400 -17.75 22.69 12.95
N LEU A 401 -18.32 23.68 13.64
CA LEU A 401 -19.73 24.03 13.48
C LEU A 401 -19.97 24.74 12.15
N LYS A 402 -20.88 24.18 11.35
CA LYS A 402 -21.38 24.77 10.09
C LYS A 402 -22.38 25.91 10.35
N VAL A 403 -22.09 26.81 11.28
CA VAL A 403 -22.96 27.96 11.57
C VAL A 403 -22.31 29.22 11.02
N HIS A 404 -22.97 29.85 10.05
CA HIS A 404 -22.56 31.15 9.51
C HIS A 404 -22.54 32.18 10.64
N LYS A 405 -21.44 32.92 10.76
CA LYS A 405 -21.21 33.87 11.86
C LYS A 405 -22.09 35.11 11.80
N LYS A 406 -22.86 35.32 10.72
CA LYS A 406 -23.71 36.51 10.52
C LYS A 406 -25.16 36.13 10.14
N PRO A 407 -26.18 36.77 10.76
CA PRO A 407 -27.60 36.51 10.49
C PRO A 407 -28.08 36.91 9.08
N SER A 408 -27.37 37.81 8.40
CA SER A 408 -27.71 38.23 7.03
C SER A 408 -27.36 37.17 5.98
N GLU A 409 -26.28 36.40 6.20
CA GLU A 409 -25.82 35.30 5.32
C GLU A 409 -26.75 34.08 5.48
N LEU A 410 -27.27 33.84 6.69
CA LEU A 410 -28.23 32.76 6.98
C LEU A 410 -29.53 32.87 6.17
N ARG A 411 -30.04 34.07 5.90
CA ARG A 411 -31.31 34.24 5.16
C ARG A 411 -31.19 33.88 3.68
N GLN A 412 -30.01 34.01 3.08
CA GLN A 412 -29.79 33.69 1.66
C GLN A 412 -29.60 32.18 1.42
N ASP A 413 -29.14 31.45 2.43
CA ASP A 413 -28.87 30.01 2.35
C ASP A 413 -30.02 29.12 2.85
N MET A 414 -31.09 29.69 3.42
CA MET A 414 -32.26 28.92 3.85
C MET A 414 -33.27 28.73 2.73
N VAL A 415 -33.64 27.48 2.47
CA VAL A 415 -34.64 27.08 1.48
C VAL A 415 -35.78 26.33 2.17
N PHE A 416 -37.01 26.63 1.76
CA PHE A 416 -38.20 25.96 2.27
C PHE A 416 -38.45 24.64 1.53
N CYS A 417 -38.54 23.54 2.27
CA CYS A 417 -38.94 22.25 1.71
C CYS A 417 -40.48 22.14 1.68
N LEU A 418 -41.04 21.90 0.50
CA LEU A 418 -42.48 21.73 0.28
C LEU A 418 -43.04 20.44 0.91
N SER A 419 -42.21 19.41 1.08
CA SER A 419 -42.63 18.12 1.63
C SER A 419 -42.65 18.08 3.15
N CYS A 420 -41.56 18.49 3.81
CA CYS A 420 -41.48 18.47 5.28
C CYS A 420 -41.84 19.80 5.95
N ARG A 421 -42.10 20.86 5.17
CA ARG A 421 -42.44 22.23 5.63
C ARG A 421 -41.40 22.84 6.58
N ARG A 422 -40.13 22.45 6.44
CA ARG A 422 -39.00 22.98 7.23
C ARG A 422 -38.12 23.88 6.38
N TYR A 423 -37.58 24.92 6.99
CA TYR A 423 -36.47 25.69 6.44
C TYR A 423 -35.17 24.92 6.70
N LEU A 424 -34.44 24.62 5.63
CA LEU A 424 -33.18 23.87 5.66
C LEU A 424 -32.12 24.61 4.85
N CYS A 425 -30.85 24.28 5.07
CA CYS A 425 -29.77 24.91 4.32
C CYS A 425 -29.80 24.46 2.86
N SER A 426 -29.34 25.32 1.95
CA SER A 426 -29.23 25.04 0.51
C SER A 426 -28.48 23.74 0.21
N ALA A 427 -27.48 23.40 1.03
CA ALA A 427 -26.72 22.15 0.96
C ALA A 427 -27.54 20.87 1.24
N ASP A 428 -28.67 20.98 1.96
CA ASP A 428 -29.56 19.86 2.27
C ASP A 428 -30.53 19.54 1.12
N PHE A 429 -30.49 20.32 0.05
CA PHE A 429 -31.24 20.10 -1.18
C PHE A 429 -30.30 19.52 -2.26
N GLY A 430 -30.88 18.78 -3.20
CA GLY A 430 -30.15 18.45 -4.42
C GLY A 430 -30.06 19.70 -5.29
N SER A 431 -28.86 20.05 -5.78
CA SER A 431 -28.71 21.10 -6.81
C SER A 431 -29.31 20.61 -8.12
N GLY A 432 -30.59 20.87 -8.37
CA GLY A 432 -31.28 20.40 -9.57
C GLY A 432 -30.61 20.88 -10.86
N GLY A 433 -30.60 20.03 -11.88
CA GLY A 433 -30.20 20.41 -13.24
C GLY A 433 -31.02 21.61 -13.72
N GLY A 434 -30.35 22.66 -14.20
CA GLY A 434 -30.98 23.88 -14.72
C GLY A 434 -31.27 24.98 -13.69
N GLY A 435 -30.67 24.93 -12.49
CA GLY A 435 -30.79 26.02 -11.50
C GLY A 435 -32.14 26.09 -10.77
N ARG A 436 -33.13 25.29 -11.16
CA ARG A 436 -34.35 25.07 -10.38
C ARG A 436 -34.03 24.12 -9.23
N ARG A 437 -33.88 24.68 -8.02
CA ARG A 437 -33.80 23.90 -6.79
C ARG A 437 -35.03 23.01 -6.70
N THR A 438 -34.83 21.70 -6.51
CA THR A 438 -35.95 20.81 -6.20
C THR A 438 -36.59 21.33 -4.92
N GLY A 439 -37.91 21.52 -4.91
CA GLY A 439 -38.62 22.00 -3.72
C GLY A 439 -38.63 21.00 -2.55
N ARG A 440 -37.81 19.94 -2.60
CA ARG A 440 -37.75 18.84 -1.65
C ARG A 440 -36.32 18.65 -1.17
N CYS A 441 -36.12 18.52 0.14
CA CYS A 441 -34.81 18.23 0.70
C CYS A 441 -34.40 16.77 0.46
N GLN A 442 -33.10 16.50 0.54
CA GLN A 442 -32.53 15.17 0.31
C GLN A 442 -33.18 14.10 1.20
N ASN A 443 -33.48 14.41 2.46
CA ASN A 443 -34.15 13.45 3.35
C ASN A 443 -35.57 13.09 2.85
N CYS A 444 -36.34 14.06 2.34
CA CYS A 444 -37.66 13.78 1.77
C CYS A 444 -37.55 12.99 0.46
N THR A 445 -36.56 13.30 -0.38
CA THR A 445 -36.28 12.54 -1.61
C THR A 445 -35.92 11.09 -1.28
N SER A 446 -35.06 10.86 -0.27
CA SER A 446 -34.72 9.52 0.20
C SER A 446 -35.92 8.75 0.76
N LEU A 447 -36.75 9.39 1.59
CA LEU A 447 -37.98 8.79 2.10
C LEU A 447 -38.95 8.43 0.98
N GLN A 448 -39.07 9.29 -0.03
CA GLN A 448 -39.89 9.02 -1.21
C GLN A 448 -39.32 7.85 -2.03
N ASN A 449 -38.00 7.73 -2.17
CA ASN A 449 -37.39 6.58 -2.85
C ASN A 449 -37.67 5.27 -2.08
N ALA A 450 -37.51 5.27 -0.75
CA ALA A 450 -37.80 4.11 0.09
C ALA A 450 -39.29 3.68 0.03
N ALA A 451 -40.20 4.66 -0.10
CA ALA A 451 -41.64 4.42 -0.20
C ALA A 451 -42.13 4.12 -1.63
N GLY A 452 -41.41 4.58 -2.65
CA GLY A 452 -41.80 4.49 -4.06
C GLY A 452 -40.97 3.46 -4.82
N SER A 453 -40.10 3.94 -5.69
CA SER A 453 -39.40 3.11 -6.68
C SER A 453 -38.22 2.29 -6.14
N ARG A 454 -37.77 2.54 -4.90
CA ARG A 454 -36.69 1.83 -4.19
C ARG A 454 -35.44 1.62 -5.06
N HIS A 455 -35.05 2.65 -5.81
CA HIS A 455 -33.91 2.58 -6.71
C HIS A 455 -32.60 2.60 -5.94
N GLU A 456 -31.65 1.80 -6.41
CA GLU A 456 -30.28 1.80 -5.92
C GLU A 456 -29.41 2.73 -6.77
N ASP A 457 -29.12 3.91 -6.23
CA ASP A 457 -28.30 4.90 -6.94
C ASP A 457 -26.79 4.78 -6.62
N SER A 458 -26.37 3.71 -5.93
CA SER A 458 -25.00 3.50 -5.45
C SER A 458 -23.98 3.45 -6.59
N ALA A 459 -24.31 2.72 -7.67
CA ALA A 459 -23.48 2.57 -8.85
C ALA A 459 -23.31 3.91 -9.58
N TYR A 460 -24.41 4.63 -9.81
CA TYR A 460 -24.40 5.94 -10.48
C TYR A 460 -23.66 7.02 -9.67
N ARG A 461 -23.76 6.99 -8.34
CA ARG A 461 -22.93 7.85 -7.46
C ARG A 461 -21.44 7.57 -7.62
N ASN A 462 -21.05 6.31 -7.77
CA ASN A 462 -19.64 5.95 -7.96
C ASN A 462 -19.13 6.40 -9.33
N ILE A 463 -19.94 6.24 -10.38
CA ILE A 463 -19.65 6.76 -11.72
C ILE A 463 -19.45 8.29 -11.67
N LEU A 464 -20.39 9.03 -11.06
CA LEU A 464 -20.31 10.49 -10.93
C LEU A 464 -19.10 10.92 -10.11
N ARG A 465 -18.80 10.23 -8.99
CA ARG A 465 -17.64 10.55 -8.15
C ARG A 465 -16.34 10.37 -8.92
N LYS A 466 -16.22 9.31 -9.71
CA LYS A 466 -15.03 9.07 -10.56
C LYS A 466 -14.91 10.11 -11.64
N LEU A 467 -15.98 10.38 -12.37
CA LEU A 467 -16.02 11.41 -13.40
C LEU A 467 -15.59 12.77 -12.84
N ARG A 468 -16.08 13.17 -11.66
CA ARG A 468 -15.64 14.40 -10.99
C ARG A 468 -14.18 14.36 -10.57
N ALA A 469 -13.67 13.21 -10.10
CA ALA A 469 -12.27 13.07 -9.71
C ALA A 469 -11.33 13.11 -10.91
N ASP A 470 -11.72 12.49 -12.03
CA ASP A 470 -10.93 12.49 -13.26
C ASP A 470 -10.91 13.88 -13.89
N GLU A 471 -12.04 14.59 -13.84
CA GLU A 471 -12.14 15.98 -14.33
C GLU A 471 -11.39 16.97 -13.45
N ALA A 472 -11.44 16.80 -12.12
CA ALA A 472 -10.66 17.61 -11.18
C ALA A 472 -9.14 17.48 -11.40
N ARG A 473 -8.66 16.33 -11.88
CA ARG A 473 -7.24 16.13 -12.23
C ARG A 473 -6.84 16.90 -13.50
N LEU A 474 -7.78 17.10 -14.42
CA LEU A 474 -7.53 17.72 -15.72
C LEU A 474 -7.76 19.24 -15.68
N LYS A 475 -8.76 19.72 -14.93
CA LYS A 475 -9.07 21.14 -14.74
C LYS A 475 -9.54 21.41 -13.31
N ALA A 476 -9.12 22.55 -12.77
CA ALA A 476 -9.36 22.89 -11.37
C ALA A 476 -10.79 23.42 -11.09
N GLU A 477 -11.43 24.18 -11.98
CA GLU A 477 -12.72 24.82 -11.66
C GLU A 477 -13.67 24.96 -12.86
N GLY A 478 -14.97 24.75 -12.64
CA GLY A 478 -16.05 25.15 -13.58
C GLY A 478 -16.59 24.11 -14.57
N SER A 479 -16.14 22.84 -14.54
CA SER A 479 -16.58 21.81 -15.51
C SER A 479 -18.03 21.36 -15.26
N LEU A 480 -18.81 21.11 -16.34
CA LEU A 480 -20.20 20.59 -16.30
C LEU A 480 -20.44 19.37 -15.36
N PRO A 481 -19.52 18.39 -15.24
CA PRO A 481 -19.52 17.30 -14.24
C PRO A 481 -19.89 17.67 -12.81
N PHE A 482 -19.54 18.89 -12.36
CA PHE A 482 -19.81 19.34 -11.00
C PHE A 482 -21.25 19.82 -10.82
N LEU A 483 -21.94 20.15 -11.91
CA LEU A 483 -23.35 20.52 -11.92
C LEU A 483 -24.29 19.31 -12.05
N LEU A 484 -23.79 18.20 -12.61
CA LEU A 484 -24.59 16.98 -12.80
C LEU A 484 -24.96 16.32 -11.48
N GLN A 485 -26.19 15.82 -11.41
CA GLN A 485 -26.69 15.00 -10.32
C GLN A 485 -26.58 13.50 -10.64
N VAL A 486 -26.91 12.69 -9.64
CA VAL A 486 -26.86 11.23 -9.75
C VAL A 486 -27.96 10.74 -10.70
N GLU A 487 -29.11 11.39 -10.66
CA GLU A 487 -30.26 11.15 -11.53
C GLU A 487 -29.92 11.42 -13.00
N ASP A 488 -29.13 12.45 -13.28
CA ASP A 488 -28.66 12.78 -14.63
C ASP A 488 -27.73 11.67 -15.16
N ILE A 489 -26.80 11.20 -14.33
CA ILE A 489 -25.89 10.10 -14.67
C ILE A 489 -26.65 8.78 -14.85
N ARG A 490 -27.69 8.53 -14.04
CA ARG A 490 -28.58 7.38 -14.24
C ARG A 490 -29.29 7.47 -15.57
N TYR A 491 -29.84 8.63 -15.92
CA TYR A 491 -30.49 8.84 -17.21
C TYR A 491 -29.53 8.63 -18.38
N LEU A 492 -28.33 9.22 -18.33
CA LEU A 492 -27.31 9.02 -19.37
C LEU A 492 -26.95 7.53 -19.50
N THR A 493 -26.69 6.85 -18.38
CA THR A 493 -26.32 5.43 -18.40
C THR A 493 -27.44 4.55 -18.94
N GLU A 494 -28.66 4.68 -18.42
CA GLU A 494 -29.77 3.76 -18.75
C GLU A 494 -30.46 4.10 -20.08
N LYS A 495 -30.72 5.38 -20.36
CA LYS A 495 -31.52 5.81 -21.51
C LYS A 495 -30.68 6.11 -22.75
N VAL A 496 -29.49 6.70 -22.57
CA VAL A 496 -28.62 7.04 -23.72
C VAL A 496 -27.72 5.87 -24.09
N TRP A 497 -27.06 5.26 -23.11
CA TRP A 497 -26.08 4.19 -23.35
C TRP A 497 -26.60 2.76 -23.10
N GLY A 498 -27.86 2.60 -22.69
CA GLY A 498 -28.48 1.28 -22.51
C GLY A 498 -27.81 0.39 -21.45
N SER A 499 -27.15 0.99 -20.45
CA SER A 499 -26.42 0.33 -19.36
C SER A 499 -25.30 -0.62 -19.82
N ARG A 500 -24.70 -0.33 -20.98
CA ARG A 500 -23.62 -1.15 -21.57
C ARG A 500 -22.39 -0.31 -21.91
N SER A 501 -21.20 -0.89 -21.77
CA SER A 501 -19.97 -0.26 -22.28
C SER A 501 -20.01 -0.19 -23.81
N ALA A 502 -19.51 0.89 -24.40
CA ALA A 502 -19.51 1.09 -25.84
C ALA A 502 -18.62 0.09 -26.61
N LEU A 503 -17.55 -0.45 -26.00
CA LEU A 503 -16.59 -1.34 -26.68
C LEU A 503 -16.85 -2.83 -26.38
N SER A 504 -16.82 -3.26 -25.10
CA SER A 504 -17.01 -4.68 -24.75
C SER A 504 -18.47 -5.12 -24.58
N GLY A 505 -19.43 -4.19 -24.60
CA GLY A 505 -20.83 -4.47 -24.28
C GLY A 505 -21.09 -4.94 -22.84
N SER A 506 -20.18 -4.71 -21.89
CA SER A 506 -20.35 -5.16 -20.49
C SER A 506 -21.55 -4.49 -19.82
N GLU A 507 -22.41 -5.29 -19.17
CA GLU A 507 -23.62 -4.83 -18.46
C GLU A 507 -23.37 -4.49 -16.98
N ASP A 508 -22.17 -4.73 -16.45
CA ASP A 508 -21.85 -4.44 -15.05
C ASP A 508 -21.68 -2.94 -14.82
N VAL A 509 -22.75 -2.29 -14.36
CA VAL A 509 -22.82 -0.84 -14.07
C VAL A 509 -21.73 -0.39 -13.07
N PHE A 510 -21.24 -1.26 -12.16
CA PHE A 510 -20.17 -0.90 -11.22
C PHE A 510 -18.78 -0.85 -11.87
N SER A 511 -18.62 -1.51 -13.01
CA SER A 511 -17.39 -1.49 -13.82
C SER A 511 -17.34 -0.31 -14.80
N LEU A 512 -18.49 0.32 -15.07
CA LEU A 512 -18.62 1.40 -16.06
C LEU A 512 -18.09 2.74 -15.51
N VAL A 513 -17.56 3.55 -16.41
CA VAL A 513 -17.02 4.88 -16.17
C VAL A 513 -17.28 5.75 -17.41
N PHE A 514 -17.65 7.01 -17.20
CA PHE A 514 -17.70 7.99 -18.28
C PHE A 514 -16.33 8.60 -18.51
N ALA A 515 -15.83 8.50 -19.73
CA ALA A 515 -14.62 9.18 -20.19
C ALA A 515 -14.97 10.28 -21.21
N ARG A 516 -14.04 11.21 -21.44
CA ARG A 516 -14.12 12.15 -22.57
C ARG A 516 -14.03 11.35 -23.86
N TRP A 517 -14.91 11.63 -24.82
CA TRP A 517 -14.74 11.10 -26.18
C TRP A 517 -13.51 11.78 -26.80
N GLN A 518 -13.53 13.09 -27.03
CA GLN A 518 -12.36 13.87 -27.45
C GLN A 518 -11.59 14.38 -26.23
N ARG A 519 -10.35 13.92 -26.04
CA ARG A 519 -9.49 14.24 -24.89
C ARG A 519 -9.26 15.75 -24.68
N GLN A 520 -9.13 16.49 -25.79
CA GLN A 520 -8.83 17.92 -25.80
C GLN A 520 -10.03 18.80 -25.41
N LYS A 521 -11.25 18.29 -25.59
CA LYS A 521 -12.47 19.03 -25.24
C LYS A 521 -12.91 18.65 -23.84
N ASP A 522 -13.59 19.59 -23.19
CA ASP A 522 -14.14 19.33 -21.86
C ASP A 522 -15.21 18.25 -21.92
N TRP A 523 -15.37 17.57 -20.79
CA TRP A 523 -16.42 16.59 -20.66
C TRP A 523 -17.78 17.27 -20.76
N SER A 524 -18.62 16.74 -21.64
CA SER A 524 -20.01 17.15 -21.79
C SER A 524 -20.86 15.93 -22.16
N PRO A 525 -22.19 15.98 -21.98
CA PRO A 525 -23.07 14.88 -22.39
C PRO A 525 -22.92 14.47 -23.87
N TRP A 526 -22.52 15.39 -24.74
CA TRP A 526 -22.24 15.15 -26.16
C TRP A 526 -20.76 14.83 -26.48
N ASN A 527 -19.85 15.00 -25.52
CA ASN A 527 -18.43 14.62 -25.61
C ASN A 527 -18.08 13.54 -24.58
N CYS A 528 -18.97 12.59 -24.36
CA CYS A 528 -18.77 11.49 -23.42
C CYS A 528 -18.82 10.13 -24.13
N ILE A 529 -18.14 9.15 -23.54
CA ILE A 529 -18.28 7.74 -23.88
C ILE A 529 -18.33 6.91 -22.60
N LEU A 530 -19.22 5.92 -22.58
CA LEU A 530 -19.36 4.98 -21.46
C LEU A 530 -18.49 3.76 -21.72
N LEU A 531 -17.47 3.55 -20.88
CA LEU A 531 -16.47 2.49 -21.02
C LEU A 531 -16.33 1.70 -19.72
N SER A 532 -15.78 0.49 -19.78
CA SER A 532 -15.28 -0.18 -18.57
C SER A 532 -14.04 0.54 -18.02
N LYS A 533 -13.69 0.35 -16.74
CA LYS A 533 -12.47 0.93 -16.12
C LYS A 533 -11.20 0.64 -16.92
N ASP A 534 -11.11 -0.56 -17.48
CA ASP A 534 -9.93 -1.02 -18.23
C ASP A 534 -9.91 -0.38 -19.62
N GLU A 535 -11.05 -0.36 -20.30
CA GLU A 535 -11.22 0.33 -21.59
C GLU A 535 -10.92 1.82 -21.46
N SER A 536 -11.38 2.47 -20.39
CA SER A 536 -11.08 3.87 -20.14
C SER A 536 -9.59 4.11 -19.98
N SER A 537 -8.86 3.19 -19.33
CA SER A 537 -7.42 3.30 -19.14
C SER A 537 -6.67 3.17 -20.47
N LEU A 538 -7.12 2.27 -21.35
CA LEU A 538 -6.59 2.13 -22.71
C LEU A 538 -6.95 3.35 -23.58
N HIS A 539 -8.17 3.86 -23.45
CA HIS A 539 -8.63 5.05 -24.16
C HIS A 539 -7.76 6.27 -23.84
N TRP A 540 -7.28 6.40 -22.60
CA TRP A 540 -6.34 7.45 -22.21
C TRP A 540 -4.94 7.33 -22.83
N GLN A 541 -4.54 6.15 -23.31
CA GLN A 541 -3.26 5.93 -23.97
C GLN A 541 -3.29 6.26 -25.47
N ILE A 542 -4.49 6.40 -26.04
CA ILE A 542 -4.67 6.72 -27.46
C ILE A 542 -4.60 8.23 -27.64
N GLU A 543 -3.62 8.71 -28.41
CA GLU A 543 -3.44 10.13 -28.71
C GLU A 543 -4.42 10.63 -29.77
N ASP A 544 -4.75 9.79 -30.75
CA ASP A 544 -5.61 10.13 -31.89
C ASP A 544 -6.70 9.06 -32.12
N ILE A 545 -7.95 9.41 -31.82
CA ILE A 545 -9.10 8.50 -31.90
C ILE A 545 -9.43 8.12 -33.34
N HIS A 546 -9.09 9.00 -34.29
CA HIS A 546 -9.32 8.77 -35.73
C HIS A 546 -8.31 7.82 -36.37
N GLN A 547 -7.11 7.63 -35.78
CA GLN A 547 -6.12 6.67 -36.30
C GLN A 547 -6.46 5.21 -35.98
N VAL A 548 -7.24 4.97 -34.91
CA VAL A 548 -7.58 3.62 -34.41
C VAL A 548 -8.76 2.98 -35.16
N GLN A 549 -9.51 3.72 -35.99
CA GLN A 549 -10.63 3.19 -36.78
C GLN A 549 -10.25 2.14 -37.84
N SER A 550 -8.95 1.85 -38.03
CA SER A 550 -8.48 0.75 -38.89
C SER A 550 -8.64 -0.65 -38.29
N ILE A 551 -9.03 -0.76 -37.00
CA ILE A 551 -9.38 -2.03 -36.37
C ILE A 551 -10.90 -2.10 -36.18
N ARG A 552 -11.55 -2.86 -37.07
CA ARG A 552 -13.02 -3.07 -37.19
C ARG A 552 -13.74 -3.13 -35.83
N PRO A 553 -14.68 -2.21 -35.53
CA PRO A 553 -15.77 -2.51 -34.62
C PRO A 553 -16.87 -3.29 -35.37
N ALA A 554 -17.48 -4.25 -34.67
CA ALA A 554 -18.62 -5.03 -35.13
C ALA A 554 -19.83 -4.13 -35.54
N PRO A 555 -20.75 -4.60 -36.41
CA PRO A 555 -21.65 -3.75 -37.21
C PRO A 555 -22.83 -3.11 -36.46
N ALA A 556 -22.77 -2.93 -35.13
CA ALA A 556 -23.89 -2.41 -34.34
C ALA A 556 -23.90 -0.88 -34.16
N LEU A 557 -22.83 -0.17 -34.51
CA LEU A 557 -22.69 1.28 -34.24
C LEU A 557 -23.12 2.21 -35.40
N ARG A 558 -23.69 1.69 -36.49
CA ARG A 558 -24.10 2.53 -37.63
C ARG A 558 -25.48 3.19 -37.51
N LEU A 559 -26.29 2.87 -36.49
CA LEU A 559 -27.70 3.28 -36.46
C LEU A 559 -28.07 4.42 -35.48
N SER A 560 -27.13 4.97 -34.70
CA SER A 560 -27.48 5.98 -33.69
C SER A 560 -26.90 7.39 -33.91
N LEU A 561 -26.16 7.65 -35.00
CA LEU A 561 -25.41 8.91 -35.18
C LEU A 561 -25.81 9.74 -36.43
N HIS A 562 -26.94 9.42 -37.08
CA HIS A 562 -27.49 10.24 -38.17
C HIS A 562 -28.86 10.85 -37.87
N GLY A 563 -29.22 10.95 -36.58
CA GLY A 563 -30.45 11.62 -36.16
C GLY A 563 -30.35 12.18 -34.76
N VAL A 564 -29.45 13.13 -34.53
CA VAL A 564 -29.51 14.12 -33.44
C VAL A 564 -29.07 15.46 -34.00
#